data_AF-A0A7C3CZ04-F1
#
_entry.id   AF-A0A7C3CZ04-F1
#
_cell.length_a   1.000
_cell.length_b   1.000
_cell.length_c   1.000
_cell.angle_alpha   90.00
_cell.angle_beta   90.00
_cell.angle_gamma   90.00
#
_symmetry.space_group_name_H-M   'P 1'
#
loop_
_entity.id
_entity.type
_entity.pdbx_description
1 polymer ?
#
loop_
_entity_poly.entity_id
_entity_poly.type
_entity_poly.pdbx_seq_one_letter_code
_entity_poly.pdbx_strand_id
1 'polypeptide(L)'
;MWRPLPNKSSSTCGRKDILQIREYQTWLQAYDEARGWDQVAPAHTFLHLIEEIGEVAREVEYLEGYRDTDDAEAARARLAGELADAATFLYKLAYQCGVDLEDALRANMVKAERRFSVEFGQAEIERYLHRQAEPGAFAEEGVTGGHHPVWESAEKVLAPNQDEPQRRKGREERTRKALRSLRPLRLFGLIYSVNRLFMR
;
A
#
# COMPACT_ATOMS: atom_id res chain seq x y z
N MET A 1 18.78 13.50 -21.57
CA MET A 1 18.26 12.43 -22.47
C MET A 1 18.56 11.09 -21.80
N TRP A 2 17.64 10.62 -20.95
CA TRP A 2 17.79 9.34 -20.23
C TRP A 2 17.55 8.19 -21.21
N ARG A 3 18.43 7.17 -21.17
CA ARG A 3 18.25 5.92 -21.92
C ARG A 3 17.78 4.85 -20.93
N PRO A 4 16.69 4.11 -21.23
CA PRO A 4 16.26 3.01 -20.38
C PRO A 4 17.35 1.93 -20.30
N LEU A 5 17.44 1.24 -19.16
CA LEU A 5 18.30 0.07 -19.00
C LEU A 5 17.85 -1.01 -20.00
N PRO A 6 18.80 -1.72 -20.65
CA PRO A 6 18.45 -2.75 -21.62
C PRO A 6 17.67 -3.88 -20.94
N ASN A 7 16.40 -4.03 -21.30
CA ASN A 7 15.60 -5.20 -20.96
C ASN A 7 16.23 -6.41 -21.67
N LYS A 8 16.85 -7.31 -20.90
CA LYS A 8 17.27 -8.63 -21.40
C LYS A 8 16.07 -9.58 -21.35
N SER A 9 15.07 -9.34 -22.18
CA SER A 9 14.03 -10.34 -22.46
C SER A 9 14.18 -10.78 -23.92
N SER A 10 14.86 -11.92 -24.09
CA SER A 10 14.87 -12.66 -25.35
C SER A 10 13.45 -13.12 -25.66
N SER A 11 12.99 -12.74 -26.86
CA SER A 11 11.70 -13.00 -27.46
C SER A 11 11.24 -14.46 -27.46
N THR A 12 9.99 -14.71 -27.02
CA THR A 12 9.10 -15.73 -27.59
C THR A 12 7.68 -15.18 -27.74
N CYS A 13 7.05 -15.57 -28.84
CA CYS A 13 5.76 -15.14 -29.37
C CYS A 13 4.58 -15.30 -28.38
N GLY A 14 3.76 -14.25 -28.18
CA GLY A 14 2.34 -14.40 -27.87
C GLY A 14 1.77 -13.88 -26.53
N ARG A 15 2.45 -13.03 -25.75
CA ARG A 15 1.82 -12.31 -24.62
C ARG A 15 2.33 -10.87 -24.58
N LYS A 16 1.50 -9.91 -25.03
CA LYS A 16 1.81 -8.48 -24.90
C LYS A 16 1.79 -8.09 -23.41
N ASP A 17 2.92 -7.59 -22.92
CA ASP A 17 3.03 -6.51 -21.92
C ASP A 17 2.17 -6.62 -20.64
N ILE A 18 2.20 -7.74 -19.92
CA ILE A 18 1.62 -7.82 -18.57
C ILE A 18 2.69 -7.44 -17.55
N LEU A 19 2.57 -6.26 -16.92
CA LEU A 19 3.40 -5.85 -15.80
C LEU A 19 3.23 -6.82 -14.62
N GLN A 20 4.30 -7.53 -14.23
CA GLN A 20 4.27 -8.42 -13.08
C GLN A 20 4.58 -7.67 -11.79
N ILE A 21 4.01 -8.10 -10.66
CA ILE A 21 4.19 -7.48 -9.34
C ILE A 21 5.68 -7.45 -8.96
N ARG A 22 6.34 -8.60 -9.00
CA ARG A 22 7.78 -8.70 -8.70
C ARG A 22 8.65 -7.90 -9.67
N GLU A 23 8.25 -7.84 -10.95
CA GLU A 23 8.96 -7.06 -11.97
C GLU A 23 8.87 -5.56 -11.69
N TYR A 24 7.67 -5.05 -11.39
CA TYR A 24 7.48 -3.64 -11.01
C TYR A 24 8.28 -3.29 -9.75
N GLN A 25 8.24 -4.15 -8.73
CA GLN A 25 8.99 -3.95 -7.49
C GLN A 25 10.50 -3.83 -7.75
N THR A 26 11.04 -4.72 -8.59
CA THR A 26 12.46 -4.74 -8.96
C THR A 26 12.84 -3.51 -9.78
N TRP A 27 11.98 -3.13 -10.74
CA TRP A 27 12.18 -1.93 -11.55
C TRP A 27 12.18 -0.66 -10.68
N LEU A 28 11.24 -0.55 -9.73
CA LEU A 28 11.13 0.60 -8.84
C LEU A 28 12.36 0.74 -7.95
N GLN A 29 12.84 -0.37 -7.37
CA GLN A 29 14.07 -0.35 -6.59
C GLN A 29 15.25 0.17 -7.42
N ALA A 30 15.45 -0.36 -8.63
CA ALA A 30 16.53 0.10 -9.51
C ALA A 30 16.37 1.57 -9.94
N TYR A 31 15.12 2.01 -10.15
CA TYR A 31 14.79 3.40 -10.48
C TYR A 31 15.19 4.36 -9.35
N ASP A 32 14.92 3.97 -8.10
CA ASP A 32 15.25 4.73 -6.90
C ASP A 32 16.75 4.73 -6.60
N GLU A 33 17.42 3.58 -6.70
CA GLU A 33 18.88 3.47 -6.54
C GLU A 33 19.62 4.37 -7.53
N ALA A 34 19.18 4.43 -8.79
CA ALA A 34 19.77 5.32 -9.81
C ALA A 34 19.64 6.82 -9.47
N ARG A 35 18.72 7.19 -8.56
CA ARG A 35 18.46 8.56 -8.11
C ARG A 35 18.91 8.82 -6.67
N GLY A 36 19.43 7.81 -5.98
CA GLY A 36 19.75 7.86 -4.56
C GLY A 36 18.51 7.97 -3.65
N TRP A 37 17.31 7.69 -4.18
CA TRP A 37 16.04 7.76 -3.44
C TRP A 37 15.77 6.50 -2.60
N ASP A 38 16.57 5.45 -2.81
CA ASP A 38 16.63 4.26 -1.96
C ASP A 38 17.06 4.60 -0.51
N GLN A 39 17.79 5.71 -0.33
CA GLN A 39 18.25 6.20 0.98
C GLN A 39 17.14 6.85 1.83
N VAL A 40 15.96 7.10 1.28
CA VAL A 40 14.82 7.64 2.03
C VAL A 40 14.42 6.62 3.11
N ALA A 41 14.31 7.05 4.37
CA ALA A 41 13.97 6.16 5.47
C ALA A 41 12.57 5.53 5.27
N PRO A 42 12.35 4.25 5.63
CA PRO A 42 11.04 3.60 5.50
C PRO A 42 9.90 4.35 6.21
N ALA A 43 10.19 5.00 7.33
CA ALA A 43 9.22 5.83 8.05
C ALA A 43 8.75 7.02 7.19
N HIS A 44 9.62 7.63 6.39
CA HIS A 44 9.23 8.73 5.49
C HIS A 44 8.48 8.21 4.26
N THR A 45 8.89 7.06 3.70
CA THR A 45 8.10 6.37 2.66
C THR A 45 6.69 6.08 3.13
N PHE A 46 6.52 5.62 4.38
CA PHE A 46 5.21 5.41 4.98
C PHE A 46 4.40 6.70 5.12
N LEU A 47 5.04 7.82 5.50
CA LEU A 47 4.36 9.12 5.54
C LEU A 47 3.85 9.53 4.15
N HIS A 48 4.67 9.41 3.10
CA HIS A 48 4.22 9.70 1.74
C HIS A 48 3.06 8.78 1.32
N LEU A 49 3.10 7.48 1.65
CA LEU A 49 1.96 6.59 1.41
C LEU A 49 0.66 7.11 2.06
N ILE A 50 0.73 7.63 3.30
CA ILE A 50 -0.44 8.19 3.97
C ILE A 50 -0.91 9.48 3.30
N GLU A 51 0.01 10.33 2.81
CA GLU A 51 -0.33 11.52 2.02
C GLU A 51 -1.13 11.13 0.77
N GLU A 52 -0.64 10.16 -0.02
CA GLU A 52 -1.35 9.71 -1.23
C GLU A 52 -2.70 9.04 -0.94
N ILE A 53 -2.82 8.32 0.18
CA ILE A 53 -4.12 7.77 0.62
C ILE A 53 -5.11 8.90 0.95
N GLY A 54 -4.63 10.01 1.51
CA GLY A 54 -5.44 11.21 1.74
C GLY A 54 -5.91 11.87 0.43
N GLU A 55 -5.08 11.85 -0.60
CA GLU A 55 -5.42 12.32 -1.95
C GLU A 55 -6.46 11.41 -2.60
N VAL A 56 -6.28 10.08 -2.52
CA VAL A 56 -7.29 9.09 -2.94
C VAL A 56 -8.64 9.35 -2.26
N ALA A 57 -8.65 9.56 -0.94
CA ALA A 57 -9.88 9.85 -0.21
C ALA A 57 -10.58 11.12 -0.74
N ARG A 58 -9.81 12.19 -1.00
CA ARG A 58 -10.33 13.43 -1.58
C ARG A 58 -10.98 13.20 -2.95
N GLU A 59 -10.35 12.41 -3.82
CA GLU A 59 -10.89 12.14 -5.16
C GLU A 59 -12.13 11.24 -5.13
N VAL A 60 -12.22 10.31 -4.18
CA VAL A 60 -13.46 9.55 -3.93
C VAL A 60 -14.59 10.47 -3.46
N GLU A 61 -14.33 11.45 -2.59
CA GLU A 61 -15.34 12.41 -2.14
C GLU A 61 -15.94 13.23 -3.29
N TYR A 62 -15.15 13.57 -4.32
CA TYR A 62 -15.67 14.20 -5.54
C TYR A 62 -16.58 13.27 -6.34
N LEU A 63 -16.22 11.99 -6.47
CA LEU A 63 -17.02 11.01 -7.23
C LEU A 63 -18.34 10.64 -6.54
N GLU A 64 -18.35 10.60 -5.21
CA GLU A 64 -19.53 10.32 -4.39
C GLU A 64 -20.42 11.56 -4.18
N GLY A 65 -20.03 12.73 -4.71
CA GLY A 65 -20.82 13.96 -4.61
C GLY A 65 -20.80 14.65 -3.24
N TYR A 66 -19.86 14.27 -2.37
CA TYR A 66 -19.59 15.01 -1.12
C TYR A 66 -18.88 16.34 -1.37
N ARG A 67 -18.18 16.44 -2.51
CA ARG A 67 -17.58 17.67 -3.01
C ARG A 67 -18.11 17.96 -4.41
N ASP A 68 -18.30 19.25 -4.69
CA ASP A 68 -18.69 19.70 -6.02
C ASP A 68 -17.58 19.42 -7.04
N THR A 69 -17.94 18.80 -8.16
CA THR A 69 -17.09 18.66 -9.34
C THR A 69 -17.90 18.92 -10.59
N ASP A 70 -17.37 19.74 -11.48
CA ASP A 70 -17.99 20.00 -12.79
C ASP A 70 -17.69 18.87 -13.80
N ASP A 71 -16.74 18.00 -13.47
CA ASP A 71 -16.26 16.94 -14.35
C ASP A 71 -15.88 15.65 -13.58
N ALA A 72 -16.73 14.63 -13.70
CA ALA A 72 -16.50 13.32 -13.09
C ALA A 72 -15.38 12.52 -13.78
N GLU A 73 -15.11 12.76 -15.07
CA GLU A 73 -13.99 12.10 -15.77
C GLU A 73 -12.66 12.66 -15.29
N ALA A 74 -12.57 13.97 -15.07
CA ALA A 74 -11.40 14.58 -14.46
C ALA A 74 -11.14 14.03 -13.05
N ALA A 75 -12.18 13.84 -12.24
CA ALA A 75 -12.04 13.22 -10.91
C ALA A 75 -11.57 11.75 -10.99
N ARG A 76 -12.09 10.96 -11.93
CA ARG A 76 -11.58 9.60 -12.19
C ARG A 76 -10.12 9.57 -12.62
N ALA A 77 -9.71 10.51 -13.47
CA ALA A 77 -8.33 10.61 -13.92
C ALA A 77 -7.37 10.96 -12.79
N ARG A 78 -7.75 11.90 -11.91
CA ARG A 78 -6.96 12.21 -10.70
C ARG A 78 -6.90 11.00 -9.77
N LEU A 79 -8.04 10.37 -9.46
CA LEU A 79 -8.09 9.15 -8.65
C LEU A 79 -7.15 8.05 -9.18
N ALA A 80 -7.08 7.88 -10.51
CA ALA A 80 -6.16 6.91 -11.11
C ALA A 80 -4.68 7.25 -10.85
N GLY A 81 -4.31 8.54 -10.86
CA GLY A 81 -2.99 9.03 -10.47
C GLY A 81 -2.70 8.74 -9.00
N GLU A 82 -3.59 9.16 -8.10
CA GLU A 82 -3.39 8.99 -6.65
C GLU A 82 -3.30 7.51 -6.24
N LEU A 83 -4.09 6.63 -6.87
CA LEU A 83 -3.98 5.19 -6.67
C LEU A 83 -2.63 4.64 -7.15
N ALA A 84 -2.08 5.16 -8.24
CA ALA A 84 -0.78 4.76 -8.75
C ALA A 84 0.37 5.25 -7.85
N ASP A 85 0.26 6.46 -7.28
CA ASP A 85 1.24 7.00 -6.35
C ASP A 85 1.21 6.27 -5.00
N ALA A 86 0.02 6.02 -4.45
CA ALA A 86 -0.16 5.18 -3.26
C ALA A 86 0.41 3.77 -3.49
N ALA A 87 0.14 3.15 -4.65
CA ALA A 87 0.74 1.88 -5.00
C ALA A 87 2.27 1.98 -5.04
N THR A 88 2.83 3.01 -5.68
CA THR A 88 4.28 3.20 -5.78
C THR A 88 4.94 3.25 -4.39
N PHE A 89 4.39 4.00 -3.44
CA PHE A 89 4.94 4.04 -2.08
C PHE A 89 4.74 2.73 -1.32
N LEU A 90 3.66 1.98 -1.58
CA LEU A 90 3.48 0.62 -1.04
C LEU A 90 4.56 -0.35 -1.54
N TYR A 91 4.83 -0.37 -2.85
CA TYR A 91 5.89 -1.19 -3.45
C TYR A 91 7.27 -0.77 -2.93
N LYS A 92 7.49 0.54 -2.78
CA LYS A 92 8.71 1.09 -2.20
C LYS A 92 8.93 0.59 -0.77
N LEU A 93 7.91 0.70 0.06
CA LEU A 93 7.95 0.23 1.45
C LEU A 93 8.24 -1.27 1.51
N ALA A 94 7.66 -2.06 0.60
CA ALA A 94 7.90 -3.49 0.52
C ALA A 94 9.38 -3.80 0.24
N TYR A 95 10.01 -3.20 -0.78
CA TYR A 95 11.42 -3.49 -1.06
C TYR A 95 12.34 -2.95 0.05
N GLN A 96 12.05 -1.78 0.62
CA GLN A 96 12.83 -1.22 1.73
C GLN A 96 12.79 -2.10 2.99
N CYS A 97 11.71 -2.85 3.17
CA CYS A 97 11.55 -3.79 4.29
C CYS A 97 12.01 -5.22 3.95
N GLY A 98 12.50 -5.47 2.73
CA GLY A 98 12.90 -6.81 2.27
C GLY A 98 11.72 -7.78 2.13
N VAL A 99 10.54 -7.27 1.75
CA VAL A 99 9.33 -8.05 1.52
C VAL A 99 9.16 -8.27 0.02
N ASP A 100 9.09 -9.53 -0.42
CA ASP A 100 8.61 -9.88 -1.75
C ASP A 100 7.08 -9.71 -1.78
N LEU A 101 6.61 -8.67 -2.47
CA LEU A 101 5.20 -8.31 -2.43
C LEU A 101 4.32 -9.32 -3.17
N GLU A 102 4.84 -9.96 -4.22
CA GLU A 102 4.09 -10.98 -4.97
C GLU A 102 3.84 -12.22 -4.11
N ASP A 103 4.85 -12.72 -3.40
CA ASP A 103 4.71 -13.85 -2.50
C ASP A 103 3.79 -13.51 -1.32
N ALA A 104 3.88 -12.29 -0.77
CA ALA A 104 2.99 -11.82 0.28
C ALA A 104 1.53 -11.78 -0.18
N LEU A 105 1.27 -11.32 -1.41
CA LEU A 105 -0.08 -11.30 -1.99
C LEU A 105 -0.59 -12.70 -2.30
N ARG A 106 0.24 -13.61 -2.83
CA ARG A 106 -0.13 -15.03 -3.04
C ARG A 106 -0.52 -15.70 -1.72
N ALA A 107 0.27 -15.50 -0.66
CA ALA A 107 -0.04 -16.01 0.67
C ALA A 107 -1.35 -15.41 1.21
N ASN A 108 -1.60 -14.12 0.97
CA ASN A 108 -2.85 -13.47 1.35
C ASN A 108 -4.07 -14.02 0.60
N MET A 109 -3.95 -14.33 -0.70
CA MET A 109 -5.01 -14.97 -1.49
C MET A 109 -5.39 -16.33 -0.90
N VAL A 110 -4.41 -17.20 -0.65
CA VAL A 110 -4.65 -18.53 -0.05
C VAL A 110 -5.29 -18.39 1.33
N LYS A 111 -4.85 -17.43 2.13
CA LYS A 111 -5.45 -17.12 3.44
C LYS A 111 -6.90 -16.66 3.30
N ALA A 112 -7.21 -15.81 2.31
CA ALA A 112 -8.55 -15.31 2.06
C ALA A 112 -9.50 -16.43 1.62
N GLU A 113 -9.09 -17.26 0.65
CA GLU A 113 -9.87 -18.41 0.15
C GLU A 113 -10.17 -19.44 1.24
N ARG A 114 -9.23 -19.67 2.16
CA ARG A 114 -9.44 -20.57 3.30
C ARG A 114 -10.39 -19.99 4.34
N ARG A 115 -10.37 -18.67 4.52
CA ARG A 115 -11.09 -17.98 5.60
C ARG A 115 -12.52 -17.64 5.21
N PHE A 116 -12.76 -17.32 3.94
CA PHE A 116 -14.03 -16.78 3.49
C PHE A 116 -14.57 -17.63 2.33
N SER A 117 -15.56 -18.47 2.63
CA SER A 117 -16.30 -19.18 1.58
C SER A 117 -17.17 -18.21 0.77
N VAL A 118 -17.61 -18.65 -0.40
CA VAL A 118 -18.52 -17.86 -1.25
C VAL A 118 -19.81 -17.56 -0.51
N GLU A 119 -20.39 -18.55 0.17
CA GLU A 119 -21.64 -18.41 0.93
C GLU A 119 -21.47 -17.43 2.10
N PHE A 120 -20.33 -17.49 2.81
CA PHE A 120 -20.00 -16.53 3.86
C PHE A 120 -19.93 -15.10 3.30
N GLY A 121 -19.23 -14.92 2.18
CA GLY A 121 -19.11 -13.61 1.53
C GLY A 121 -20.46 -13.05 1.05
N GLN A 122 -21.31 -13.91 0.48
CA GLN A 122 -22.66 -13.53 0.03
C GLN A 122 -23.57 -13.11 1.20
N ALA A 123 -23.55 -13.87 2.30
CA ALA A 123 -24.32 -13.52 3.48
C ALA A 123 -23.82 -12.23 4.17
N GLU A 124 -22.50 -11.99 4.16
CA GLU A 124 -21.93 -10.74 4.68
C GLU A 124 -22.34 -9.51 3.85
N ILE A 125 -22.28 -9.60 2.51
CA ILE A 125 -22.66 -8.45 1.67
C ILE A 125 -24.16 -8.15 1.76
N GLU A 126 -25.03 -9.16 1.90
CA GLU A 126 -26.47 -8.96 2.16
C GLU A 126 -26.70 -8.18 3.46
N ARG A 127 -26.01 -8.57 4.55
CA ARG A 127 -26.07 -7.84 5.83
C ARG A 127 -25.58 -6.40 5.71
N TYR A 128 -24.49 -6.19 4.99
CA TYR A 128 -23.93 -4.86 4.75
C TYR A 128 -24.92 -3.95 4.01
N LEU A 129 -25.49 -4.44 2.91
CA LEU A 129 -26.45 -3.69 2.10
C LEU A 129 -27.76 -3.40 2.85
N HIS A 130 -28.26 -4.35 3.65
CA HIS A 130 -29.41 -4.12 4.52
C HIS A 130 -29.16 -2.95 5.48
N ARG A 131 -27.98 -2.89 6.13
CA ARG A 131 -27.63 -1.77 7.03
C ARG A 131 -27.50 -0.43 6.31
N GLN A 132 -26.98 -0.42 5.10
CA GLN A 132 -26.88 0.78 4.26
C GLN A 132 -28.26 1.34 3.86
N ALA A 133 -29.25 0.47 3.67
CA ALA A 133 -30.60 0.85 3.25
C ALA A 133 -31.48 1.41 4.40
N GLU A 134 -31.11 1.14 5.66
CA GLU A 134 -31.81 1.66 6.85
C GLU A 134 -31.61 3.19 6.97
N PRO A 135 -32.66 4.01 6.77
CA PRO A 135 -32.54 5.46 6.87
C PRO A 135 -32.17 5.87 8.31
N GLY A 136 -31.00 6.48 8.50
CA GLY A 136 -30.54 7.00 9.80
C GLY A 136 -29.45 6.18 10.50
N ALA A 137 -28.97 5.07 9.92
CA ALA A 137 -27.89 4.26 10.51
C ALA A 137 -26.57 5.03 10.74
N PHE A 138 -26.32 6.11 9.99
CA PHE A 138 -25.16 6.98 10.20
C PHE A 138 -25.41 8.16 11.16
N ALA A 139 -26.66 8.38 11.59
CA ALA A 139 -27.04 9.59 12.33
C ALA A 139 -27.21 9.37 13.85
N GLU A 140 -27.49 8.15 14.32
CA GLU A 140 -27.78 7.90 15.76
C GLU A 140 -26.73 7.11 16.53
N GLU A 141 -25.82 6.39 15.87
CA GLU A 141 -24.66 5.82 16.56
C GLU A 141 -23.57 6.87 16.69
N GLY A 142 -23.67 7.71 17.72
CA GLY A 142 -22.49 8.40 18.25
C GLY A 142 -21.36 7.38 18.40
N VAL A 143 -20.14 7.75 17.98
CA VAL A 143 -18.94 6.90 17.91
C VAL A 143 -18.71 6.13 19.21
N THR A 144 -19.41 5.02 19.39
CA THR A 144 -19.12 3.98 20.38
C THR A 144 -18.60 2.85 19.55
N GLY A 145 -17.27 2.66 19.56
CA GLY A 145 -16.52 1.75 18.71
C GLY A 145 -17.12 0.35 18.60
N GLY A 146 -18.09 0.19 17.71
CA GLY A 146 -18.70 -1.07 17.33
C GLY A 146 -17.68 -1.84 16.53
N HIS A 147 -17.07 -2.85 17.17
CA HIS A 147 -16.14 -3.77 16.54
C HIS A 147 -16.82 -4.43 15.33
N HIS A 148 -16.36 -4.10 14.12
CA HIS A 148 -16.81 -4.77 12.91
C HIS A 148 -16.28 -6.23 12.92
N PRO A 149 -17.13 -7.25 12.71
CA PRO A 149 -16.78 -8.68 12.90
C PRO A 149 -15.63 -9.18 12.01
N VAL A 150 -15.38 -8.49 10.88
CA VAL A 150 -14.23 -8.74 10.00
C VAL A 150 -12.89 -8.51 10.72
N TRP A 151 -12.80 -7.48 11.57
CA TRP A 151 -11.57 -7.13 12.30
C TRP A 151 -11.38 -8.03 13.53
N GLU A 152 -12.45 -8.39 14.25
CA GLU A 152 -12.43 -9.34 15.37
C GLU A 152 -11.89 -10.73 14.96
N SER A 153 -12.29 -11.19 13.77
CA SER A 153 -11.80 -12.44 13.20
C SER A 153 -10.35 -12.32 12.70
N ALA A 154 -9.86 -11.11 12.42
CA ALA A 154 -8.45 -10.87 12.09
C ALA A 154 -7.56 -10.84 13.33
N GLU A 155 -8.03 -10.26 14.43
CA GLU A 155 -7.30 -10.23 15.71
C GLU A 155 -7.10 -11.62 16.32
N LYS A 156 -8.09 -12.52 16.25
CA LYS A 156 -7.93 -13.92 16.74
C LYS A 156 -6.87 -14.73 16.00
N VAL A 157 -6.55 -14.37 14.75
CA VAL A 157 -5.59 -15.08 13.90
C VAL A 157 -4.23 -14.36 13.84
N LEU A 158 -4.20 -13.03 14.07
CA LEU A 158 -2.99 -12.24 14.29
C LEU A 158 -2.43 -12.38 15.72
N ALA A 159 -3.04 -13.23 16.56
CA ALA A 159 -2.42 -13.68 17.79
C ALA A 159 -0.98 -14.12 17.46
N PRO A 160 0.04 -13.53 18.11
CA PRO A 160 1.42 -13.75 17.73
C PRO A 160 1.70 -15.26 17.77
N ASN A 161 2.34 -15.75 16.70
CA ASN A 161 2.95 -17.06 16.74
C ASN A 161 3.81 -17.13 18.01
N GLN A 162 3.76 -18.21 18.79
CA GLN A 162 4.47 -18.24 20.08
C GLN A 162 5.99 -18.06 19.91
N ASP A 163 6.50 -18.22 18.68
CA ASP A 163 7.89 -17.96 18.28
C ASP A 163 8.17 -16.53 17.78
N GLU A 164 7.14 -15.72 17.50
CA GLU A 164 7.23 -14.33 16.99
C GLU A 164 8.04 -13.40 17.90
N PRO A 165 7.90 -13.43 19.24
CA PRO A 165 8.67 -12.56 20.15
C PRO A 165 10.18 -12.82 20.07
N GLN A 166 10.58 -14.07 19.90
CA GLN A 166 11.97 -14.49 19.78
C GLN A 166 12.56 -14.07 18.43
N ARG A 167 11.80 -14.25 17.34
CA ARG A 167 12.21 -13.80 15.98
C ARG A 167 12.33 -12.28 15.88
N ARG A 168 11.41 -11.55 16.54
CA ARG A 168 11.41 -10.08 16.61
C ARG A 168 12.63 -9.55 17.37
N LYS A 169 12.94 -10.11 18.55
CA LYS A 169 14.18 -9.80 19.29
C LYS A 169 15.43 -10.00 18.43
N GLY A 170 15.51 -11.14 17.72
CA GLY A 170 16.63 -11.45 16.83
C GLY A 170 16.75 -10.53 15.61
N ARG A 171 15.65 -9.89 15.18
CA ARG A 171 15.66 -8.89 14.09
C ARG A 171 16.06 -7.52 14.61
N GLU A 172 15.49 -7.09 15.74
CA GLU A 172 15.80 -5.82 16.41
C GLU A 172 17.28 -5.73 16.83
N GLU A 173 17.88 -6.83 17.27
CA GLU A 173 19.28 -6.89 17.66
C GLU A 173 20.22 -6.76 16.44
N ARG A 174 19.86 -7.34 15.29
CA ARG A 174 20.58 -7.14 14.01
C ARG A 174 20.47 -5.70 13.53
N THR A 175 19.27 -5.12 13.59
CA THR A 175 19.03 -3.73 13.17
C THR A 175 19.74 -2.73 14.09
N ARG A 176 19.73 -2.95 15.41
CA ARG A 176 20.49 -2.12 16.37
C ARG A 176 21.99 -2.22 16.15
N LYS A 177 22.51 -3.43 15.83
CA LYS A 177 23.93 -3.62 15.48
C LYS A 177 24.30 -2.86 14.20
N ALA A 178 23.43 -2.88 13.18
CA ALA A 178 23.62 -2.13 11.94
C ALA A 178 23.56 -0.61 12.15
N LEU A 179 22.57 -0.12 12.92
CA LEU A 179 22.41 1.31 13.23
C LEU A 179 23.57 1.86 14.07
N ARG A 180 24.15 1.06 14.99
CA ARG A 180 25.36 1.43 15.74
C ARG A 180 26.61 1.54 14.87
N SER A 181 26.62 0.98 13.66
CA SER A 181 27.75 1.08 12.72
C SER A 181 27.65 2.27 11.75
N LEU A 182 26.55 3.01 11.75
CA LEU A 182 26.33 4.14 10.85
C LEU A 182 26.67 5.48 11.55
N ARG A 183 27.52 6.31 10.94
CA ARG A 183 27.85 7.66 11.44
C ARG A 183 26.72 8.65 11.07
N PRO A 184 26.34 9.60 11.95
CA PRO A 184 25.23 10.51 11.66
C PRO A 184 25.64 11.60 10.67
N LEU A 185 24.95 11.68 9.53
CA LEU A 185 24.97 12.84 8.64
C LEU A 185 23.65 13.61 8.79
N ARG A 186 23.77 14.89 9.16
CA ARG A 186 22.68 15.86 9.18
C ARG A 186 22.28 16.16 7.73
N LEU A 187 20.99 16.10 7.39
CA LEU A 187 20.46 16.94 6.30
C LEU A 187 18.92 17.05 6.37
N PHE A 188 18.44 18.11 7.02
CA PHE A 188 17.03 18.51 7.10
C PHE A 188 16.52 19.20 5.81
N GLY A 189 17.31 19.21 4.73
CA GLY A 189 17.08 20.04 3.53
C GLY A 189 16.66 19.30 2.26
N LEU A 190 16.53 17.97 2.27
CA LEU A 190 16.25 17.18 1.05
C LEU A 190 14.76 16.86 0.84
N ILE A 191 13.92 17.07 1.86
CA ILE A 191 12.50 16.66 1.90
C ILE A 191 11.66 17.41 0.85
N TYR A 192 11.99 18.67 0.55
CA TYR A 192 11.20 19.50 -0.37
C TYR A 192 11.49 19.32 -1.87
N SER A 193 12.60 18.65 -2.25
CA SER A 193 12.97 18.51 -3.67
C SER A 193 12.47 17.23 -4.33
N VAL A 194 12.18 16.17 -3.57
CA VAL A 194 11.73 14.88 -4.12
C VAL A 194 10.23 14.93 -4.50
N ASN A 195 9.43 15.71 -3.76
CA ASN A 195 7.98 15.81 -4.00
C ASN A 195 7.64 16.47 -5.35
N ARG A 196 8.49 17.38 -5.85
CA ARG A 196 8.25 18.10 -7.11
C ARG A 196 8.57 17.30 -8.38
N LEU A 197 9.17 16.11 -8.27
CA LEU A 197 9.47 15.26 -9.43
C LEU A 197 8.44 14.14 -9.70
N PHE A 198 7.54 13.87 -8.74
CA PHE A 198 6.43 12.92 -8.91
C PHE A 198 5.08 13.63 -9.15
N MET A 199 4.85 14.84 -8.63
CA MET A 199 3.54 15.53 -8.73
C MET A 199 3.33 16.42 -9.98
N ARG A 200 3.53 15.91 -11.21
CA ARG A 200 2.96 16.52 -12.44
C ARG A 200 2.72 15.52 -13.56
#